data_AF-A0A374HT40-F1
#
_entry.id   AF-A0A374HT40-F1
#
_cell.length_a   1.000
_cell.length_b   1.000
_cell.length_c   1.000
_cell.angle_alpha   90.00
_cell.angle_beta   90.00
_cell.angle_gamma   90.00
#
_symmetry.space_group_name_H-M   'P 1'
#
loop_
_entity.id
_entity.type
_entity.pdbx_description
1 polymer ?
#
loop_
_entity_poly.entity_id
_entity_poly.type
_entity_poly.pdbx_seq_one_letter_code
_entity_poly.pdbx_strand_id
1 'polypeptide(L)' 'LGNNTLRYNQIHKKIPAITDKMLAQQLRELENDNLIIKKIYPVIPPKTEYSLSELGKTLIPLLDSMCEWGQQFMPD' A
#
# COMPACT_ATOMS: atom_id res chain seq x y z
N LEU A 1 -3.52 -0.66 -1.99
CA LEU A 1 -3.87 -2.01 -1.52
C LEU A 1 -5.39 -2.14 -1.44
N GLY A 2 -6.09 -1.22 -0.75
CA GLY A 2 -7.55 -1.31 -0.60
C GLY A 2 -7.94 -2.67 -0.03
N ASN A 3 -9.02 -3.28 -0.52
CA ASN A 3 -9.41 -4.65 -0.15
C ASN A 3 -8.66 -5.75 -0.92
N ASN A 4 -7.62 -5.41 -1.69
CA ASN A 4 -6.92 -6.34 -2.56
C ASN A 4 -5.54 -6.71 -2.02
N THR A 5 -5.14 -7.95 -2.28
CA THR A 5 -3.76 -8.43 -2.11
C THR A 5 -2.97 -8.18 -3.38
N LEU A 6 -1.81 -7.54 -3.28
CA LEU A 6 -0.97 -7.18 -4.43
C LEU A 6 0.47 -7.67 -4.26
N ARG A 7 1.12 -8.04 -5.37
CA ARG A 7 2.57 -8.27 -5.42
C ARG A 7 3.33 -6.96 -5.54
N TYR A 8 4.60 -6.96 -5.15
CA TYR A 8 5.48 -5.78 -5.21
C TYR A 8 5.41 -5.04 -6.55
N ASN A 9 5.58 -5.75 -7.68
CA ASN A 9 5.53 -5.16 -9.02
C ASN A 9 4.15 -4.55 -9.37
N GLN A 10 3.06 -5.06 -8.80
CA GLN A 10 1.73 -4.48 -9.02
C GLN A 10 1.55 -3.18 -8.24
N ILE A 11 2.17 -3.07 -7.06
CA ILE A 11 2.20 -1.83 -6.27
C ILE A 11 3.08 -0.80 -6.97
N HIS A 12 4.28 -1.20 -7.40
CA HIS A 12 5.19 -0.32 -8.14
C HIS A 12 4.54 0.24 -9.42
N LYS A 13 3.82 -0.59 -10.19
CA LYS A 13 3.09 -0.13 -11.38
C LYS A 13 1.99 0.89 -11.08
N LYS A 14 1.44 0.90 -9.87
CA LYS A 14 0.43 1.88 -9.44
C LYS A 14 1.03 3.23 -9.04
N ILE A 15 2.35 3.29 -8.81
CA ILE A 15 3.06 4.51 -8.42
C ILE A 15 4.30 4.67 -9.32
N PRO A 16 4.15 5.00 -10.61
CA PRO A 16 5.24 4.90 -11.59
C PRO A 16 6.49 5.74 -11.26
N ALA A 17 6.32 6.85 -10.53
CA ALA A 17 7.39 7.75 -10.16
C ALA A 17 8.17 7.31 -8.90
N ILE A 18 7.73 6.27 -8.18
CA ILE A 18 8.42 5.80 -6.99
C ILE A 18 9.69 5.04 -7.38
N THR A 19 10.77 5.23 -6.62
CA THR A 19 11.96 4.40 -6.76
C THR A 19 11.78 3.09 -6.00
N ASP A 20 12.48 2.03 -6.41
CA ASP A 20 12.46 0.74 -5.70
C ASP A 20 12.86 0.87 -4.23
N LYS A 21 13.88 1.68 -3.94
CA LYS A 21 14.34 1.93 -2.57
C LYS A 21 13.23 2.54 -1.72
N MET A 22 12.56 3.57 -2.25
CA MET A 22 11.47 4.24 -1.54
C MET A 22 10.27 3.31 -1.34
N LEU A 23 9.87 2.56 -2.36
CA LEU A 23 8.75 1.62 -2.23
C LEU A 23 9.03 0.54 -1.19
N ALA A 24 10.21 -0.07 -1.24
CA ALA A 24 10.63 -1.06 -0.25
C ALA A 24 10.67 -0.47 1.17
N GLN A 25 11.13 0.78 1.32
CA GLN A 25 11.14 1.49 2.59
C GLN A 25 9.72 1.73 3.11
N GLN A 26 8.82 2.32 2.30
CA GLN A 26 7.45 2.60 2.74
C GLN A 26 6.68 1.33 3.08
N LEU A 27 6.86 0.24 2.32
CA LEU A 27 6.22 -1.05 2.65
C LEU A 27 6.75 -1.62 3.97
N ARG A 28 8.05 -1.47 4.25
CA ARG A 28 8.62 -1.91 5.54
C ARG A 28 8.11 -1.06 6.70
N GLU A 29 8.01 0.25 6.54
CA GLU A 29 7.46 1.15 7.56
C GLU A 29 6.00 0.80 7.87
N LEU A 30 5.16 0.66 6.85
CA LEU A 30 3.76 0.25 7.02
C LEU A 30 3.60 -1.15 7.65
N GLU A 31 4.53 -2.07 7.39
CA GLU A 31 4.56 -3.40 8.01
C GLU A 31 4.92 -3.29 9.50
N ASN A 32 5.94 -2.48 9.83
CA ASN A 32 6.34 -2.22 11.21
C ASN A 32 5.23 -1.55 12.04
N ASP A 33 4.45 -0.67 11.39
CA ASP A 33 3.30 0.00 12.01
C ASP A 33 2.05 -0.90 12.09
N ASN A 34 2.16 -2.18 11.69
CA ASN A 34 1.07 -3.15 11.62
C ASN A 34 -0.10 -2.73 10.72
N LEU A 35 0.12 -1.86 9.75
CA LEU A 35 -0.89 -1.41 8.79
C LEU A 35 -1.00 -2.34 7.58
N ILE A 36 0.10 -3.00 7.21
CA ILE A 36 0.10 -4.01 6.15
C ILE A 36 0.65 -5.34 6.65
N ILE A 37 0.25 -6.41 5.98
CA ILE A 37 0.74 -7.76 6.18
C ILE A 37 1.52 -8.15 4.92
N LYS A 38 2.77 -8.58 5.10
CA LYS A 38 3.57 -9.19 4.05
C LYS A 38 3.55 -10.70 4.18
N LYS A 39 3.18 -11.39 3.11
CA LYS A 39 3.23 -12.85 3.02
C LYS A 39 4.29 -13.26 2.01
N ILE A 40 5.25 -14.06 2.47
CA ILE A 40 6.30 -14.65 1.63
C ILE A 40 5.87 -16.07 1.28
N TYR A 41 5.89 -16.41 -0.01
CA TYR A 41 5.64 -17.75 -0.48
C TYR A 41 6.95 -18.37 -0.96
N PRO A 42 7.39 -19.49 -0.37
CA PRO A 42 8.61 -20.18 -0.73
C PRO A 42 8.41 -21.03 -2.00
N VAL A 43 8.16 -20.36 -3.12
CA VAL A 43 8.08 -20.97 -4.47
C VAL A 43 9.27 -20.50 -5.30
N ILE A 44 9.48 -21.07 -6.49
CA ILE A 44 10.53 -20.65 -7.41
C ILE A 44 9.88 -19.99 -8.64
N PRO A 45 10.16 -18.70 -8.93
CA PRO A 45 10.89 -17.74 -8.10
C PRO A 45 10.09 -17.31 -6.85
N PRO A 46 10.73 -16.92 -5.74
CA PRO A 46 10.04 -16.48 -4.54
C PRO A 46 9.06 -15.33 -4.84
N LYS A 47 7.84 -15.42 -4.30
CA LYS A 47 6.84 -14.35 -4.46
C LYS A 47 6.48 -13.75 -3.11
N THR A 48 6.27 -12.45 -3.11
CA THR A 48 5.74 -11.69 -1.97
C THR A 48 4.40 -11.08 -2.32
N GLU A 49 3.49 -11.12 -1.37
CA GLU A 49 2.19 -10.47 -1.45
C GLU A 49 2.02 -9.55 -0.24
N TYR A 50 1.33 -8.44 -0.47
CA TYR A 50 1.04 -7.42 0.52
C TYR A 50 -0.47 -7.20 0.56
N SER A 51 -1.03 -7.08 1.74
CA SER A 51 -2.44 -6.73 1.99
C SER A 51 -2.54 -5.79 3.18
N LEU A 52 -3.63 -5.03 3.30
CA LEU A 52 -3.91 -4.30 4.54
C LEU A 52 -4.16 -5.29 5.68
N SER A 53 -3.70 -4.96 6.88
CA SER A 53 -4.16 -5.60 8.11
C SER A 53 -5.59 -5.15 8.45
N GLU A 54 -6.21 -5.74 9.47
CA GLU A 54 -7.51 -5.24 9.95
C GLU A 54 -7.40 -3.79 10.44
N LEU A 55 -6.32 -3.43 11.12
CA LEU A 55 -6.04 -2.03 11.50
C LEU A 55 -5.83 -1.14 10.26
N GLY A 56 -5.09 -1.61 9.26
CA GLY A 56 -4.88 -0.86 8.02
C GLY A 56 -6.18 -0.57 7.26
N LYS A 57 -7.16 -1.49 7.31
CA LYS A 57 -8.48 -1.28 6.69
C LYS A 57 -9.28 -0.17 7.37
N THR A 58 -9.13 0.02 8.70
CA THR A 58 -9.86 1.09 9.40
C THR A 58 -9.40 2.49 8.98
N LEU A 59 -8.23 2.61 8.34
CA LEU A 59 -7.75 3.89 7.80
C LEU A 59 -8.39 4.27 6.47
N ILE A 60 -8.96 3.33 5.71
CA ILE A 60 -9.58 3.60 4.41
C ILE A 60 -10.60 4.76 4.48
N PRO A 61 -11.63 4.71 5.35
CA PRO A 61 -12.62 5.79 5.39
C PRO A 61 -12.02 7.15 5.76
N LEU A 62 -10.97 7.17 6.60
CA LEU A 62 -10.28 8.41 6.95
C LEU A 62 -9.53 9.00 5.74
N LEU A 63 -8.82 8.16 4.99
CA LEU A 63 -8.12 8.58 3.78
C LEU A 63 -9.10 9.05 2.70
N ASP A 64 -10.25 8.37 2.57
CA ASP A 64 -11.30 8.78 1.64
C ASP A 64 -11.85 10.17 2.00
N SER A 65 -12.16 10.42 3.29
CA SER A 65 -12.56 11.74 3.76
C SER A 65 -11.50 12.83 3.53
N MET A 66 -10.21 12.51 3.71
CA MET A 66 -9.12 13.44 3.39
C MET A 66 -9.06 13.76 1.89
N CYS A 67 -9.29 12.77 1.02
CA CYS A 67 -9.34 12.96 -0.42
C CYS A 67 -10.53 13.82 -0.84
N GLU A 68 -11.72 13.54 -0.29
CA GLU A 68 -12.94 14.30 -0.53
C GLU A 68 -12.77 15.77 -0.12
N TRP A 69 -12.21 16.02 1.06
CA TRP A 69 -11.87 17.37 1.50
C TRP A 69 -10.89 18.02 0.54
N GLY A 70 -9.80 17.35 0.16
CA GLY A 70 -8.80 17.90 -0.75
C GLY A 70 -9.37 18.31 -2.11
N GLN A 71 -10.30 17.54 -2.67
CA GLN A 71 -10.97 17.85 -3.93
C GLN A 71 -11.82 19.12 -3.87
N GLN A 72 -12.35 19.50 -2.70
CA GLN A 72 -13.13 20.73 -2.54
C GLN A 72 -12.26 22.00 -2.59
N PHE A 73 -10.96 21.86 -2.34
CA PHE A 73 -10.04 22.99 -2.18
C PHE A 73 -8.86 22.98 -3.16
N MET A 74 -8.76 21.98 -4.06
CA MET A 74 -7.82 22.03 -5.18
C MET A 74 -8.46 22.77 -6.35
N PRO A 75 -7.97 23.97 -6.72
CA PRO A 75 -8.33 24.58 -8.00
C PRO A 75 -7.79 23.72 -9.15
N ASP A 76 -8.53 23.69 -10.27
CA ASP A 76 -8.17 22.98 -11.51
C ASP A 76 -6.75 23.32 -12.01
#